data_AF-A0A1I1S1I6-F1
#
_entry.id   AF-A0A1I1S1I6-F1
#
_cell.length_a   1.000
_cell.length_b   1.000
_cell.length_c   1.000
_cell.angle_alpha   90.00
_cell.angle_beta   90.00
_cell.angle_gamma   90.00
#
_symmetry.space_group_name_H-M   'P 1'
#
loop_
_entity.id
_entity.type
_entity.pdbx_description
1 polymer ?
#
loop_
_entity_poly.entity_id
_entity_poly.type
_entity_poly.pdbx_seq_one_letter_code
_entity_poly.pdbx_strand_id
1 'polypeptide(L)'
;MGKKYHLFEVYGIELEYMLVNQSNLKVAPIVDALLTKKNGELTSDIENGTMAWSNELVAHVVEIKTNGPTANLNSLSNEFHKNIAEINALLQPLNTQLLPTASHPLMNPLTDTQLWKHSYSEVYELYNRIFNCKGHGWSNVQSTHINLPFYDDNEFEKLHAAIRILLPLIPGLCASSPILEGQSTGFKDTRLEYYKTNQKEIPEMTGFVIPEQVFSKSDYHKTIFEPIKKAIKPFDTQNILDHHFLNSRGAIARFDRNAIEIRLVDIQECPKADMAICVLIIEVLKHLVNDGFTSLSNQKEWSNVSLFNLLNPIIKSGEAYIVSDVNYLDLFGIHEPLSVQNIWKKIYEDVKPNIDASHYEALDIILNEGTLSTRILKAIANNFSEDNIKTIYFDLANCLQTNSLFRA
;
A
#
# COMPACT_ATOMS: atom_id res chain seq x y z
N MET A 1 -13.48 -14.74 20.96
CA MET A 1 -13.25 -13.40 20.38
C MET A 1 -11.81 -13.02 20.67
N GLY A 2 -11.06 -12.59 19.65
CA GLY A 2 -9.69 -12.11 19.84
C GLY A 2 -9.64 -10.85 20.70
N LYS A 3 -8.45 -10.49 21.18
CA LYS A 3 -8.22 -9.25 21.93
C LYS A 3 -8.58 -8.06 21.02
N LYS A 4 -9.40 -7.14 21.53
CA LYS A 4 -9.67 -5.84 20.90
C LYS A 4 -8.70 -4.80 21.43
N TYR A 5 -8.35 -3.84 20.58
CA TYR A 5 -7.43 -2.76 20.89
C TYR A 5 -8.13 -1.42 20.65
N HIS A 6 -7.75 -0.41 21.42
CA HIS A 6 -8.22 0.97 21.21
C HIS A 6 -7.45 1.65 20.08
N LEU A 7 -8.01 2.75 19.55
CA LEU A 7 -7.35 3.58 18.54
C LEU A 7 -5.88 3.84 18.89
N PHE A 8 -4.99 3.52 17.94
CA PHE A 8 -3.55 3.79 18.02
C PHE A 8 -2.80 3.13 19.20
N GLU A 9 -3.42 2.17 19.91
CA GLU A 9 -2.74 1.37 20.94
C GLU A 9 -1.68 0.46 20.32
N VAL A 10 -1.98 -0.05 19.13
CA VAL A 10 -1.13 -0.96 18.35
C VAL A 10 -1.33 -0.72 16.85
N TYR A 11 -0.43 -1.28 16.06
CA TYR A 11 -0.35 -1.13 14.62
C TYR A 11 0.03 -2.46 13.97
N GLY A 12 -0.54 -2.75 12.80
CA GLY A 12 -0.05 -3.81 11.92
C GLY A 12 0.48 -3.19 10.63
N ILE A 13 1.66 -3.59 10.19
CA ILE A 13 2.27 -3.12 8.94
C ILE A 13 2.62 -4.34 8.10
N GLU A 14 2.35 -4.25 6.80
CA GLU A 14 2.62 -5.28 5.80
C GLU A 14 3.33 -4.62 4.61
N LEU A 15 4.42 -5.23 4.13
CA LEU A 15 5.26 -4.75 3.05
C LEU A 15 5.47 -5.86 2.03
N GLU A 16 5.10 -5.61 0.77
CA GLU A 16 5.18 -6.60 -0.31
C GLU A 16 6.41 -6.38 -1.20
N TYR A 17 7.16 -7.44 -1.45
CA TYR A 17 8.37 -7.40 -2.28
C TYR A 17 8.35 -8.45 -3.40
N MET A 18 8.71 -8.05 -4.62
CA MET A 18 8.90 -9.00 -5.71
C MET A 18 10.26 -9.68 -5.63
N LEU A 19 10.32 -10.96 -5.99
CA LEU A 19 11.56 -11.68 -6.23
C LEU A 19 11.95 -11.51 -7.71
N VAL A 20 13.21 -11.15 -7.95
CA VAL A 20 13.78 -10.99 -9.29
C VAL A 20 15.14 -11.68 -9.42
N ASN A 21 15.52 -12.01 -10.65
CA ASN A 21 16.84 -12.54 -10.97
C ASN A 21 17.91 -11.45 -10.86
N GLN A 22 19.02 -11.76 -10.19
CA GLN A 22 20.13 -10.81 -9.99
C GLN A 22 20.84 -10.44 -11.31
N SER A 23 20.77 -11.30 -12.33
CA SER A 23 21.51 -11.09 -13.59
C SER A 23 20.76 -10.26 -14.63
N ASN A 24 19.43 -10.24 -14.59
CA ASN A 24 18.63 -9.65 -15.67
C ASN A 24 17.33 -8.99 -15.21
N LEU A 25 17.10 -8.88 -13.89
CA LEU A 25 15.91 -8.28 -13.29
C LEU A 25 14.59 -8.99 -13.63
N LYS A 26 14.56 -10.13 -14.33
CA LYS A 26 13.28 -10.82 -14.58
C LYS A 26 12.66 -11.32 -13.29
N VAL A 27 11.34 -11.19 -13.15
CA VAL A 27 10.60 -11.75 -12.01
C VAL A 27 10.90 -13.25 -11.84
N ALA A 28 11.01 -13.68 -10.59
CA ALA A 28 11.38 -15.03 -10.21
C ALA A 28 10.26 -15.63 -9.35
N PRO A 29 9.33 -16.40 -9.95
CA PRO A 29 8.17 -16.97 -9.24
C PRO A 29 8.57 -18.20 -8.42
N ILE A 30 9.35 -17.98 -7.36
CA ILE A 30 9.96 -19.01 -6.51
C ILE A 30 9.78 -18.73 -5.01
N VAL A 31 8.72 -18.01 -4.64
CA VAL A 31 8.41 -17.74 -3.22
C VAL A 31 8.23 -19.04 -2.44
N ASP A 32 7.70 -20.10 -3.06
CA ASP A 32 7.60 -21.41 -2.45
C ASP A 32 8.97 -22.01 -2.07
N ALA A 33 9.97 -21.85 -2.94
CA ALA A 33 11.34 -22.24 -2.66
C ALA A 33 11.96 -21.40 -1.54
N LEU A 34 11.67 -20.08 -1.49
CA LEU A 34 12.10 -19.21 -0.39
C LEU A 34 11.51 -19.68 0.95
N LEU A 35 10.19 -19.86 1.01
CA LEU A 35 9.49 -20.27 2.24
C LEU A 35 9.94 -21.67 2.69
N THR A 36 10.07 -22.62 1.75
CA THR A 36 10.60 -23.96 2.04
C THR A 36 12.04 -23.90 2.57
N LYS A 37 12.89 -23.03 2.03
CA LYS A 37 14.27 -22.90 2.49
C LYS A 37 14.37 -22.31 3.90
N LYS A 38 13.45 -21.44 4.28
CA LYS A 38 13.36 -20.84 5.62
C LYS A 38 12.80 -21.83 6.65
N ASN A 39 11.74 -22.55 6.31
CA ASN A 39 10.97 -23.37 7.26
C ASN A 39 11.29 -24.88 7.20
N GLY A 40 12.02 -25.33 6.17
CA GLY A 40 12.32 -26.75 5.91
C GLY A 40 11.20 -27.49 5.16
N GLU A 41 9.97 -27.00 5.25
CA GLU A 41 8.81 -27.45 4.49
C GLU A 41 7.98 -26.25 4.00
N LEU A 42 7.14 -26.46 3.00
CA LEU A 42 6.32 -25.41 2.43
C LEU A 42 5.12 -25.08 3.33
N THR A 43 5.02 -23.82 3.75
CA THR A 43 3.87 -23.25 4.46
C THR A 43 3.43 -21.94 3.81
N SER A 44 2.19 -21.50 4.07
CA SER A 44 1.68 -20.19 3.59
C SER A 44 2.24 -19.02 4.38
N ASP A 45 2.52 -19.25 5.67
CA ASP A 45 3.00 -18.26 6.61
C ASP A 45 4.17 -18.84 7.40
N ILE A 46 5.14 -17.98 7.72
CA ILE A 46 6.30 -18.29 8.55
C ILE A 46 6.43 -17.22 9.61
N GLU A 47 6.35 -17.60 10.88
CA GLU A 47 6.71 -16.71 11.99
C GLU A 47 8.23 -16.56 12.09
N ASN A 48 8.72 -15.33 12.17
CA ASN A 48 10.14 -14.98 12.29
C ASN A 48 10.35 -13.94 13.39
N GLY A 49 10.05 -14.34 14.63
CA GLY A 49 10.10 -13.45 15.80
C GLY A 49 8.96 -12.45 15.80
N THR A 50 9.28 -11.16 15.80
CA THR A 50 8.28 -10.06 15.76
C THR A 50 7.70 -9.82 14.37
N MET A 51 8.21 -10.51 13.35
CA MET A 51 7.78 -10.42 11.96
C MET A 51 7.30 -11.78 11.46
N ALA A 52 6.52 -11.80 10.39
CA ALA A 52 6.09 -13.00 9.69
C ALA A 52 6.20 -12.79 8.18
N TRP A 53 6.42 -13.87 7.44
CA TRP A 53 6.46 -13.87 5.97
C TRP A 53 5.31 -14.69 5.42
N SER A 54 4.73 -14.28 4.30
CA SER A 54 3.69 -15.05 3.61
C SER A 54 3.75 -14.95 2.10
N ASN A 55 3.12 -15.90 1.43
CA ASN A 55 2.86 -15.82 0.01
C ASN A 55 1.75 -14.81 -0.30
N GLU A 56 1.71 -14.37 -1.56
CA GLU A 56 0.62 -13.58 -2.12
C GLU A 56 -0.06 -14.30 -3.30
N LEU A 57 -0.99 -13.63 -3.99
CA LEU A 57 -1.70 -14.12 -5.19
C LEU A 57 -0.76 -14.70 -6.26
N VAL A 58 0.41 -14.08 -6.43
CA VAL A 58 1.40 -14.45 -7.43
C VAL A 58 2.66 -15.03 -6.78
N ALA A 59 3.25 -16.02 -7.43
CA ALA A 59 4.37 -16.79 -6.89
C ALA A 59 5.71 -16.04 -6.84
N HIS A 60 5.76 -14.80 -7.34
CA HIS A 60 6.93 -13.92 -7.31
C HIS A 60 6.83 -12.79 -6.28
N VAL A 61 5.77 -12.72 -5.47
CA VAL A 61 5.62 -11.72 -4.39
C VAL A 61 5.65 -12.39 -3.03
N VAL A 62 6.50 -11.88 -2.14
CA VAL A 62 6.51 -12.23 -0.72
C VAL A 62 6.03 -11.02 0.09
N GLU A 63 5.13 -11.27 1.04
CA GLU A 63 4.72 -10.29 2.03
C GLU A 63 5.56 -10.47 3.30
N ILE A 64 6.07 -9.37 3.84
CA ILE A 64 6.64 -9.31 5.19
C ILE A 64 5.67 -8.49 6.03
N LYS A 65 5.28 -8.98 7.21
CA LYS A 65 4.33 -8.30 8.09
C LYS A 65 4.73 -8.38 9.54
N THR A 66 4.20 -7.48 10.36
CA THR A 66 4.29 -7.62 11.83
C THR A 66 3.62 -8.93 12.27
N ASN A 67 4.28 -9.72 13.12
CA ASN A 67 3.72 -10.95 13.68
C ASN A 67 2.73 -10.63 14.79
N GLY A 68 1.51 -10.28 14.37
CA GLY A 68 0.50 -9.67 15.23
C GLY A 68 0.74 -8.17 15.43
N PRO A 69 -0.20 -7.49 16.13
CA PRO A 69 -0.15 -6.05 16.32
C PRO A 69 0.95 -5.64 17.31
N THR A 70 1.65 -4.54 17.01
CA THR A 70 2.73 -3.99 17.85
C THR A 70 2.45 -2.54 18.26
N ALA A 71 2.88 -2.14 19.45
CA ALA A 71 2.85 -0.73 19.88
C ALA A 71 4.10 0.07 19.45
N ASN A 72 5.15 -0.61 18.98
CA ASN A 72 6.45 0.01 18.71
C ASN A 72 6.66 0.24 17.21
N LEU A 73 6.21 1.40 16.70
CA LEU A 73 6.43 1.80 15.31
C LEU A 73 7.89 2.13 15.00
N ASN A 74 8.62 2.73 15.94
CA ASN A 74 9.96 3.28 15.69
C ASN A 74 11.01 2.20 15.45
N SER A 75 10.84 0.99 16.01
CA SER A 75 11.75 -0.12 15.73
C SER A 75 11.46 -0.82 14.40
N LEU A 76 10.27 -0.65 13.80
CA LEU A 76 9.83 -1.48 12.68
C LEU A 76 10.73 -1.36 11.45
N SER A 77 11.31 -0.19 11.17
CA SER A 77 12.23 -0.04 10.03
C SER A 77 13.40 -1.03 10.15
N ASN A 78 13.98 -1.17 11.34
CA ASN A 78 15.08 -2.09 11.60
C ASN A 78 14.61 -3.55 11.58
N GLU A 79 13.43 -3.86 12.10
CA GLU A 79 12.90 -5.23 12.10
C GLU A 79 12.55 -5.71 10.69
N PHE A 80 11.90 -4.88 9.87
CA PHE A 80 11.69 -5.18 8.45
C PHE A 80 13.02 -5.37 7.71
N HIS A 81 13.98 -4.46 7.92
CA HIS A 81 15.28 -4.54 7.25
C HIS A 81 16.06 -5.82 7.58
N LYS A 82 16.05 -6.27 8.85
CA LYS A 82 16.66 -7.56 9.23
C LYS A 82 16.07 -8.73 8.43
N ASN A 83 14.75 -8.73 8.24
CA ASN A 83 14.04 -9.76 7.50
C ASN A 83 14.38 -9.70 6.00
N ILE A 84 14.45 -8.51 5.42
CA ILE A 84 14.89 -8.30 4.03
C ILE A 84 16.32 -8.82 3.82
N ALA A 85 17.25 -8.48 4.73
CA ALA A 85 18.63 -8.94 4.64
C ALA A 85 18.73 -10.47 4.76
N GLU A 86 17.92 -11.07 5.64
CA GLU A 86 17.83 -12.53 5.76
C GLU A 86 17.26 -13.17 4.49
N ILE A 87 16.16 -12.66 3.94
CA ILE A 87 15.56 -13.16 2.70
C ILE A 87 16.57 -13.08 1.56
N ASN A 88 17.23 -11.93 1.36
CA ASN A 88 18.24 -11.80 0.30
C ASN A 88 19.42 -12.77 0.49
N ALA A 89 19.85 -13.04 1.73
CA ALA A 89 20.86 -14.06 2.00
C ALA A 89 20.38 -15.48 1.62
N LEU A 90 19.10 -15.81 1.87
CA LEU A 90 18.50 -17.07 1.46
C LEU A 90 18.32 -17.19 -0.06
N LEU A 91 18.07 -16.07 -0.75
CA LEU A 91 17.89 -16.00 -2.20
C LEU A 91 19.21 -16.02 -2.97
N GLN A 92 20.34 -15.62 -2.36
CA GLN A 92 21.64 -15.54 -3.04
C GLN A 92 22.04 -16.85 -3.77
N PRO A 93 21.93 -18.05 -3.17
CA PRO A 93 22.28 -19.29 -3.87
C PRO A 93 21.32 -19.66 -5.02
N LEU A 94 20.16 -19.00 -5.11
CA LEU A 94 19.17 -19.15 -6.17
C LEU A 94 19.34 -18.08 -7.26
N ASN A 95 20.37 -17.22 -7.16
CA ASN A 95 20.63 -16.11 -8.08
C ASN A 95 19.45 -15.12 -8.18
N THR A 96 18.73 -14.93 -7.07
CA THR A 96 17.59 -14.02 -6.97
C THR A 96 17.76 -13.05 -5.80
N GLN A 97 16.94 -11.99 -5.79
CA GLN A 97 16.89 -10.99 -4.73
C GLN A 97 15.51 -10.33 -4.69
N LEU A 98 15.23 -9.60 -3.62
CA LEU A 98 14.06 -8.74 -3.53
C LEU A 98 14.22 -7.46 -4.36
N LEU A 99 13.13 -7.01 -4.97
CA LEU A 99 13.02 -5.72 -5.65
C LEU A 99 11.96 -4.85 -4.95
N PRO A 100 12.28 -3.60 -4.58
CA PRO A 100 11.30 -2.64 -4.05
C PRO A 100 10.48 -1.98 -5.17
N THR A 101 9.71 -0.94 -4.82
CA THR A 101 8.75 -0.17 -5.65
C THR A 101 7.42 -0.85 -5.91
N ALA A 102 6.38 -0.07 -6.18
CA ALA A 102 5.00 -0.57 -6.30
C ALA A 102 4.71 -1.38 -7.57
N SER A 103 5.65 -1.42 -8.53
CA SER A 103 5.52 -2.21 -9.74
C SER A 103 6.89 -2.50 -10.36
N HIS A 104 7.07 -3.70 -10.90
CA HIS A 104 8.22 -4.05 -11.72
C HIS A 104 8.24 -3.27 -13.05
N PRO A 105 9.36 -2.65 -13.42
CA PRO A 105 9.41 -1.72 -14.56
C PRO A 105 9.42 -2.40 -15.93
N LEU A 106 9.83 -3.67 -15.99
CA LEU A 106 10.03 -4.43 -17.23
C LEU A 106 9.16 -5.68 -17.35
N MET A 107 8.29 -5.95 -16.38
CA MET A 107 7.50 -7.19 -16.34
C MET A 107 6.41 -7.12 -17.40
N ASN A 108 6.29 -8.18 -18.21
CA ASN A 108 5.11 -8.38 -19.03
C ASN A 108 4.17 -9.36 -18.32
N PRO A 109 3.04 -8.90 -17.76
CA PRO A 109 2.23 -9.72 -16.88
C PRO A 109 1.44 -10.80 -17.64
N LEU A 110 1.35 -10.73 -18.97
CA LEU A 110 0.73 -11.78 -19.78
C LEU A 110 1.63 -13.00 -19.94
N THR A 111 2.94 -12.80 -19.96
CA THR A 111 3.93 -13.88 -20.16
C THR A 111 4.60 -14.32 -18.86
N ASP A 112 4.80 -13.39 -17.93
CA ASP A 112 5.66 -13.61 -16.77
C ASP A 112 4.89 -14.07 -15.52
N THR A 113 3.57 -13.82 -15.48
CA THR A 113 2.74 -14.13 -14.31
C THR A 113 2.61 -15.63 -14.07
N GLN A 114 2.96 -16.04 -12.86
CA GLN A 114 2.62 -17.36 -12.33
C GLN A 114 1.83 -17.17 -11.03
N LEU A 115 0.60 -17.67 -11.00
CA LEU A 115 -0.21 -17.69 -9.78
C LEU A 115 0.42 -18.63 -8.76
N TRP A 116 0.21 -18.32 -7.49
CA TRP A 116 0.50 -19.24 -6.40
C TRP A 116 -0.35 -20.51 -6.53
N LYS A 117 0.29 -21.68 -6.53
CA LYS A 117 -0.37 -22.98 -6.80
C LYS A 117 -0.60 -23.83 -5.55
N HIS A 118 -0.22 -23.33 -4.37
CA HIS A 118 -0.19 -24.13 -3.14
C HIS A 118 -1.38 -23.79 -2.24
N SER A 119 -1.18 -23.64 -0.94
CA SER A 119 -2.22 -23.17 -0.01
C SER A 119 -3.00 -21.98 -0.56
N TYR A 120 -4.31 -21.95 -0.31
CA TYR A 120 -5.24 -20.92 -0.81
C TYR A 120 -5.40 -20.84 -2.35
N SER A 121 -4.83 -21.77 -3.13
CA SER A 121 -4.93 -21.76 -4.60
C SER A 121 -6.38 -21.76 -5.12
N GLU A 122 -7.32 -22.44 -4.45
CA GLU A 122 -8.73 -22.44 -4.86
C GLU A 122 -9.34 -21.02 -4.88
N VAL A 123 -8.97 -20.18 -3.91
CA VAL A 123 -9.38 -18.77 -3.85
C VAL A 123 -8.74 -17.99 -5.01
N TYR A 124 -7.44 -18.15 -5.23
CA TYR A 124 -6.71 -17.47 -6.29
C TYR A 124 -7.17 -17.88 -7.70
N GLU A 125 -7.48 -19.15 -7.91
CA GLU A 125 -8.04 -19.67 -9.16
C GLU A 125 -9.44 -19.12 -9.43
N LEU A 126 -10.28 -19.02 -8.39
CA LEU A 126 -11.58 -18.38 -8.48
C LEU A 126 -11.44 -16.90 -8.86
N TYR A 127 -10.57 -16.16 -8.18
CA TYR A 127 -10.26 -14.78 -8.52
C TYR A 127 -9.80 -14.63 -9.96
N ASN A 128 -8.87 -15.48 -10.39
CA ASN A 128 -8.35 -15.46 -11.75
C ASN A 128 -9.44 -15.78 -12.79
N ARG A 129 -10.39 -16.67 -12.48
CA ARG A 129 -11.53 -16.97 -13.35
C ARG A 129 -12.45 -15.77 -13.53
N ILE A 130 -12.64 -14.97 -12.48
CA ILE A 130 -13.53 -13.80 -12.51
C ILE A 130 -12.85 -12.60 -13.17
N PHE A 131 -11.61 -12.30 -12.79
CA PHE A 131 -10.96 -11.03 -13.13
C PHE A 131 -9.77 -11.14 -14.09
N ASN A 132 -9.34 -12.35 -14.44
CA ASN A 132 -8.13 -12.59 -15.22
C ASN A 132 -6.91 -11.87 -14.62
N CYS A 133 -6.37 -12.44 -13.54
CA CYS A 133 -5.34 -11.83 -12.67
C CYS A 133 -3.94 -11.67 -13.32
N LYS A 134 -3.84 -11.73 -14.66
CA LYS A 134 -2.61 -11.52 -15.45
C LYS A 134 -2.40 -10.05 -15.86
N GLY A 135 -3.24 -9.11 -15.41
CA GLY A 135 -3.04 -7.68 -15.66
C GLY A 135 -2.06 -7.05 -14.68
N HIS A 136 -1.55 -5.85 -15.01
CA HIS A 136 -0.67 -5.11 -14.10
C HIS A 136 -1.31 -4.86 -12.73
N GLY A 137 -2.61 -4.55 -12.67
CA GLY A 137 -3.35 -4.34 -11.41
C GLY A 137 -3.58 -5.58 -10.53
N TRP A 138 -2.96 -6.71 -10.87
CA TRP A 138 -3.07 -7.98 -10.15
C TRP A 138 -1.71 -8.64 -9.91
N SER A 139 -0.87 -8.67 -10.93
CA SER A 139 0.37 -9.46 -10.92
C SER A 139 1.64 -8.61 -10.89
N ASN A 140 1.53 -7.31 -11.19
CA ASN A 140 2.63 -6.37 -11.14
C ASN A 140 2.37 -5.26 -10.10
N VAL A 141 1.99 -5.68 -8.90
CA VAL A 141 1.68 -4.79 -7.77
C VAL A 141 2.48 -5.19 -6.54
N GLN A 142 2.94 -4.19 -5.81
CA GLN A 142 3.48 -4.30 -4.47
C GLN A 142 2.96 -3.11 -3.66
N SER A 143 2.61 -3.33 -2.40
CA SER A 143 2.02 -2.31 -1.57
C SER A 143 2.49 -2.38 -0.12
N THR A 144 2.21 -1.28 0.56
CA THR A 144 2.31 -1.17 2.01
C THR A 144 0.90 -1.11 2.57
N HIS A 145 0.58 -1.98 3.52
CA HIS A 145 -0.69 -1.92 4.25
C HIS A 145 -0.48 -1.39 5.67
N ILE A 146 -1.39 -0.50 6.09
CA ILE A 146 -1.44 0.02 7.47
C ILE A 146 -2.73 -0.45 8.13
N ASN A 147 -2.63 -1.27 9.15
CA ASN A 147 -3.75 -1.79 9.94
C ASN A 147 -3.87 -1.01 11.26
N LEU A 148 -4.98 -0.29 11.43
CA LEU A 148 -5.26 0.54 12.60
C LEU A 148 -6.47 0.01 13.38
N PRO A 149 -6.33 -0.30 14.67
CA PRO A 149 -7.41 -0.87 15.48
C PRO A 149 -8.49 0.16 15.82
N PHE A 150 -9.68 -0.33 16.13
CA PHE A 150 -10.77 0.39 16.77
C PHE A 150 -11.57 -0.53 17.70
N TYR A 151 -11.96 -0.03 18.87
CA TYR A 151 -12.61 -0.83 19.90
C TYR A 151 -14.11 -1.05 19.65
N ASP A 152 -14.83 0.02 19.28
CA ASP A 152 -16.27 0.07 19.09
C ASP A 152 -16.68 0.95 17.89
N ASP A 153 -17.99 1.14 17.69
CA ASP A 153 -18.53 1.94 16.59
C ASP A 153 -18.16 3.44 16.71
N ASN A 154 -17.94 3.96 17.92
CA ASN A 154 -17.54 5.36 18.11
C ASN A 154 -16.09 5.59 17.67
N GLU A 155 -15.19 4.65 18.00
CA GLU A 155 -13.81 4.69 17.52
C GLU A 155 -13.73 4.43 16.02
N PHE A 156 -14.53 3.49 15.51
CA PHE A 156 -14.66 3.24 14.07
C PHE A 156 -15.10 4.49 13.31
N GLU A 157 -16.14 5.18 13.78
CA GLU A 157 -16.64 6.42 13.18
C GLU A 157 -15.53 7.45 12.99
N LYS A 158 -14.79 7.75 14.07
CA LYS A 158 -13.71 8.74 14.06
C LYS A 158 -12.59 8.36 13.11
N LEU A 159 -12.10 7.12 13.24
CA LEU A 159 -10.98 6.64 12.44
C LEU A 159 -11.34 6.57 10.95
N HIS A 160 -12.53 6.06 10.62
CA HIS A 160 -12.97 5.95 9.25
C HIS A 160 -13.19 7.32 8.60
N ALA A 161 -13.76 8.29 9.32
CA ALA A 161 -13.89 9.67 8.83
C ALA A 161 -12.51 10.30 8.52
N ALA A 162 -11.56 10.20 9.45
CA ALA A 162 -10.21 10.73 9.28
C ALA A 162 -9.46 10.09 8.11
N ILE A 163 -9.50 8.75 7.99
CA ILE A 163 -8.86 8.02 6.89
C ILE A 163 -9.40 8.50 5.54
N ARG A 164 -10.74 8.59 5.39
CA ARG A 164 -11.36 9.01 4.13
C ARG A 164 -10.86 10.37 3.66
N ILE A 165 -10.73 11.33 4.57
CA ILE A 165 -10.21 12.67 4.25
C ILE A 165 -8.75 12.62 3.78
N LEU A 166 -7.93 11.75 4.37
CA LEU A 166 -6.49 11.66 4.07
C LEU A 166 -6.17 10.88 2.79
N LEU A 167 -6.97 9.84 2.46
CA LEU A 167 -6.72 8.93 1.34
C LEU A 167 -6.35 9.63 0.00
N PRO A 168 -7.02 10.73 -0.43
CA PRO A 168 -6.68 11.41 -1.68
C PRO A 168 -5.25 11.95 -1.78
N LEU A 169 -4.64 12.31 -0.65
CA LEU A 169 -3.30 12.91 -0.61
C LEU A 169 -2.17 11.87 -0.59
N ILE A 170 -2.46 10.61 -0.21
CA ILE A 170 -1.47 9.55 -0.05
C ILE A 170 -0.60 9.34 -1.30
N PRO A 171 -1.13 9.27 -2.54
CA PRO A 171 -0.28 9.04 -3.72
C PRO A 171 0.72 10.17 -3.93
N GLY A 172 0.40 11.41 -3.54
CA GLY A 172 1.34 12.53 -3.58
C GLY A 172 2.42 12.50 -2.50
N LEU A 173 2.39 11.53 -1.59
CA LEU A 173 3.44 11.25 -0.62
C LEU A 173 4.29 10.04 -1.04
N CYS A 174 3.66 8.97 -1.54
CA CYS A 174 4.31 7.66 -1.65
C CYS A 174 4.41 7.08 -3.06
N ALA A 175 3.90 7.71 -4.13
CA ALA A 175 3.94 7.12 -5.47
C ALA A 175 5.32 6.57 -5.85
N SER A 176 5.40 5.31 -6.32
CA SER A 176 6.66 4.64 -6.68
C SER A 176 6.60 3.78 -7.95
N SER A 177 5.54 3.87 -8.74
CA SER A 177 5.28 3.04 -9.92
C SER A 177 5.20 3.82 -11.25
N PRO A 178 6.24 4.56 -11.70
CA PRO A 178 6.12 5.43 -12.87
C PRO A 178 6.38 4.75 -14.24
N ILE A 179 6.86 3.51 -14.23
CA ILE A 179 7.34 2.79 -15.42
C ILE A 179 6.71 1.40 -15.47
N LEU A 180 6.21 1.02 -16.65
CA LEU A 180 5.76 -0.33 -16.96
C LEU A 180 6.23 -0.72 -18.35
N GLU A 181 6.57 -2.00 -18.54
CA GLU A 181 7.01 -2.57 -19.82
C GLU A 181 8.09 -1.72 -20.54
N GLY A 182 9.00 -1.13 -19.75
CA GLY A 182 10.11 -0.31 -20.25
C GLY A 182 9.73 1.09 -20.72
N GLN A 183 8.55 1.60 -20.37
CA GLN A 183 8.07 2.92 -20.78
C GLN A 183 7.53 3.74 -19.61
N SER A 184 7.65 5.07 -19.69
CA SER A 184 6.90 5.96 -18.80
C SER A 184 5.41 5.80 -19.05
N THR A 185 4.64 5.66 -17.97
CA THR A 185 3.19 5.47 -18.04
C THR A 185 2.44 6.81 -18.14
N GLY A 186 3.11 7.91 -17.81
CA GLY A 186 2.50 9.23 -17.62
C GLY A 186 1.78 9.41 -16.29
N PHE A 187 1.84 8.42 -15.39
CA PHE A 187 1.34 8.48 -14.02
C PHE A 187 2.51 8.43 -13.04
N LYS A 188 2.37 9.09 -11.88
CA LYS A 188 3.28 8.89 -10.75
C LYS A 188 2.95 7.58 -10.04
N ASP A 189 1.67 7.29 -9.84
CA ASP A 189 1.20 6.08 -9.18
C ASP A 189 0.42 5.22 -10.18
N THR A 190 1.14 4.45 -11.00
CA THR A 190 0.47 3.58 -11.98
C THR A 190 -0.18 2.38 -11.31
N ARG A 191 0.33 1.92 -10.16
CA ARG A 191 -0.31 0.84 -9.39
C ARG A 191 -1.76 1.21 -9.08
N LEU A 192 -2.01 2.42 -8.57
CA LEU A 192 -3.37 2.86 -8.26
C LEU A 192 -4.23 3.14 -9.49
N GLU A 193 -3.63 3.55 -10.62
CA GLU A 193 -4.34 3.67 -11.89
C GLU A 193 -4.97 2.33 -12.32
N TYR A 194 -4.22 1.23 -12.18
CA TYR A 194 -4.75 -0.10 -12.44
C TYR A 194 -5.63 -0.63 -11.31
N TYR A 195 -5.27 -0.39 -10.05
CA TYR A 195 -6.02 -0.87 -8.88
C TYR A 195 -7.48 -0.43 -8.91
N LYS A 196 -7.76 0.83 -9.25
CA LYS A 196 -9.14 1.36 -9.28
C LYS A 196 -10.05 0.69 -10.32
N THR A 197 -9.50 -0.11 -11.23
CA THR A 197 -10.23 -0.81 -12.30
C THR A 197 -9.99 -2.32 -12.33
N ASN A 198 -9.17 -2.87 -11.43
CA ASN A 198 -8.75 -4.28 -11.49
C ASN A 198 -9.91 -5.27 -11.29
N GLN A 199 -10.96 -4.84 -10.59
CA GLN A 199 -12.20 -5.60 -10.34
C GLN A 199 -13.42 -5.02 -11.08
N LYS A 200 -13.23 -4.38 -12.23
CA LYS A 200 -14.32 -3.78 -13.03
C LYS A 200 -15.48 -4.72 -13.39
N GLU A 201 -15.26 -6.04 -13.39
CA GLU A 201 -16.31 -7.04 -13.65
C GLU A 201 -17.34 -7.10 -12.49
N ILE A 202 -16.95 -6.67 -11.28
CA ILE A 202 -17.82 -6.55 -10.11
C ILE A 202 -17.53 -5.20 -9.41
N PRO A 203 -18.04 -4.07 -9.95
CA PRO A 203 -17.70 -2.73 -9.48
C PRO A 203 -17.97 -2.47 -7.99
N GLU A 204 -18.92 -3.18 -7.38
CA GLU A 204 -19.28 -3.06 -5.97
C GLU A 204 -18.10 -3.38 -5.03
N MET A 205 -17.13 -4.18 -5.48
CA MET A 205 -15.95 -4.58 -4.70
C MET A 205 -15.00 -3.41 -4.44
N THR A 206 -14.67 -2.65 -5.48
CA THR A 206 -13.76 -1.48 -5.38
C THR A 206 -14.51 -0.19 -5.07
N GLY A 207 -15.75 -0.04 -5.56
CA GLY A 207 -16.47 1.23 -5.50
C GLY A 207 -15.67 2.36 -6.17
N PHE A 208 -15.59 3.51 -5.51
CA PHE A 208 -14.77 4.65 -5.95
C PHE A 208 -13.32 4.59 -5.42
N VAL A 209 -12.85 3.43 -4.95
CA VAL A 209 -11.64 3.28 -4.12
C VAL A 209 -11.76 3.98 -2.76
N ILE A 210 -12.19 5.24 -2.72
CA ILE A 210 -12.54 5.92 -1.47
C ILE A 210 -13.81 5.29 -0.88
N PRO A 211 -13.80 4.86 0.40
CA PRO A 211 -15.00 4.34 1.07
C PRO A 211 -16.15 5.35 1.14
N GLU A 212 -17.37 4.83 1.15
CA GLU A 212 -18.61 5.59 1.36
C GLU A 212 -18.66 6.24 2.76
N GLN A 213 -19.57 7.19 2.94
CA GLN A 213 -19.85 7.87 4.21
C GLN A 213 -20.60 6.95 5.19
N VAL A 214 -19.93 5.88 5.63
CA VAL A 214 -20.46 4.90 6.59
C VAL A 214 -19.68 4.98 7.91
N PHE A 215 -20.40 5.03 9.03
CA PHE A 215 -19.78 5.35 10.34
C PHE A 215 -20.24 4.42 11.46
N SER A 216 -20.97 3.36 11.14
CA SER A 216 -21.32 2.30 12.09
C SER A 216 -21.09 0.95 11.44
N LYS A 217 -20.91 -0.10 12.25
CA LYS A 217 -20.81 -1.46 11.72
C LYS A 217 -22.05 -1.84 10.93
N SER A 218 -23.23 -1.48 11.44
CA SER A 218 -24.52 -1.77 10.78
C SER A 218 -24.60 -1.14 9.39
N ASP A 219 -24.25 0.15 9.28
CA ASP A 219 -24.32 0.86 8.00
C ASP A 219 -23.24 0.38 7.01
N TYR A 220 -22.07 -0.01 7.52
CA TYR A 220 -21.01 -0.61 6.69
C TYR A 220 -21.50 -1.94 6.09
N HIS A 221 -22.11 -2.80 6.90
CA HIS A 221 -22.66 -4.07 6.42
C HIS A 221 -23.70 -3.84 5.32
N LYS A 222 -24.64 -2.92 5.54
CA LYS A 222 -25.74 -2.63 4.61
C LYS A 222 -25.27 -1.97 3.31
N THR A 223 -24.37 -1.00 3.41
CA THR A 223 -23.97 -0.16 2.26
C THR A 223 -22.83 -0.77 1.45
N ILE A 224 -21.97 -1.57 2.08
CA ILE A 224 -20.77 -2.12 1.44
C ILE A 224 -20.86 -3.64 1.30
N PHE A 225 -21.00 -4.37 2.40
CA PHE A 225 -20.90 -5.84 2.34
C PHE A 225 -22.11 -6.51 1.69
N GLU A 226 -23.33 -6.03 1.90
CA GLU A 226 -24.52 -6.60 1.27
C GLU A 226 -24.52 -6.48 -0.27
N PRO A 227 -24.21 -5.30 -0.87
CA PRO A 227 -24.04 -5.18 -2.31
C PRO A 227 -22.97 -6.11 -2.87
N ILE A 228 -21.80 -6.17 -2.23
CA ILE A 228 -20.71 -7.07 -2.64
C ILE A 228 -21.17 -8.53 -2.62
N LYS A 229 -21.80 -8.98 -1.52
CA LYS A 229 -22.32 -10.35 -1.38
C LYS A 229 -23.35 -10.69 -2.44
N LYS A 230 -24.20 -9.73 -2.82
CA LYS A 230 -25.17 -9.90 -3.89
C LYS A 230 -24.50 -10.02 -5.26
N ALA A 231 -23.50 -9.18 -5.52
CA ALA A 231 -22.84 -9.07 -6.81
C ALA A 231 -21.91 -10.26 -7.10
N ILE A 232 -21.27 -10.85 -6.09
CA ILE A 232 -20.38 -12.02 -6.25
C ILE A 232 -21.12 -13.34 -6.48
N LYS A 233 -22.37 -13.46 -6.01
CA LYS A 233 -23.14 -14.71 -5.99
C LYS A 233 -23.24 -15.44 -7.35
N PRO A 234 -23.37 -14.76 -8.50
CA PRO A 234 -23.37 -15.43 -9.80
C PRO A 234 -22.02 -16.05 -10.19
N PHE A 235 -20.92 -15.60 -9.58
CA PHE A 235 -19.55 -15.97 -9.93
C PHE A 235 -18.95 -17.02 -8.97
N ASP A 236 -19.26 -16.89 -7.68
CA ASP A 236 -18.83 -17.82 -6.63
C ASP A 236 -19.94 -18.84 -6.30
N THR A 237 -20.15 -19.77 -7.23
CA THR A 237 -21.21 -20.79 -7.12
C THR A 237 -20.94 -21.85 -6.04
N GLN A 238 -19.70 -21.92 -5.54
CA GLN A 238 -19.26 -22.87 -4.52
C GLN A 238 -19.10 -22.23 -3.13
N ASN A 239 -19.34 -20.92 -3.01
CA ASN A 239 -19.16 -20.13 -1.78
C ASN A 239 -17.73 -20.27 -1.20
N ILE A 240 -16.73 -20.23 -2.08
CA ILE A 240 -15.31 -20.32 -1.73
C ILE A 240 -14.83 -19.00 -1.12
N LEU A 241 -15.35 -17.85 -1.57
CA LEU A 241 -14.86 -16.54 -1.15
C LEU A 241 -15.53 -16.10 0.16
N ASP A 242 -14.72 -15.87 1.18
CA ASP A 242 -15.15 -15.11 2.33
C ASP A 242 -15.32 -13.62 1.96
N HIS A 243 -16.37 -12.99 2.47
CA HIS A 243 -16.69 -11.58 2.23
C HIS A 243 -15.55 -10.62 2.60
N HIS A 244 -14.65 -11.02 3.49
CA HIS A 244 -13.46 -10.26 3.84
C HIS A 244 -12.46 -10.10 2.68
N PHE A 245 -12.43 -11.03 1.72
CA PHE A 245 -11.58 -10.91 0.53
C PHE A 245 -12.21 -10.04 -0.55
N LEU A 246 -13.50 -9.75 -0.47
CA LEU A 246 -14.25 -9.17 -1.59
C LEU A 246 -14.25 -7.64 -1.63
N ASN A 247 -13.81 -6.98 -0.57
CA ASN A 247 -13.74 -5.52 -0.54
C ASN A 247 -12.36 -5.08 -1.00
N SER A 248 -12.28 -4.12 -1.92
CA SER A 248 -11.03 -3.53 -2.42
C SER A 248 -11.09 -2.01 -2.45
N ARG A 249 -11.77 -1.43 -1.46
CA ARG A 249 -11.63 0.00 -1.19
C ARG A 249 -10.21 0.27 -0.68
N GLY A 250 -9.74 1.50 -0.88
CA GLY A 250 -8.47 2.00 -0.39
C GLY A 250 -8.35 2.04 1.14
N ALA A 251 -9.47 1.92 1.85
CA ALA A 251 -9.51 1.58 3.26
C ALA A 251 -10.62 0.56 3.57
N ILE A 252 -10.27 -0.55 4.21
CA ILE A 252 -11.18 -1.68 4.44
C ILE A 252 -11.39 -1.89 5.93
N ALA A 253 -12.65 -1.85 6.38
CA ALA A 253 -12.99 -2.16 7.76
C ALA A 253 -13.09 -3.69 7.95
N ARG A 254 -12.17 -4.24 8.75
CA ARG A 254 -12.10 -5.64 9.14
C ARG A 254 -12.71 -5.81 10.53
N PHE A 255 -14.04 -5.92 10.59
CA PHE A 255 -14.77 -6.09 11.86
C PHE A 255 -14.54 -7.45 12.54
N ASP A 256 -13.95 -8.42 11.84
CA ASP A 256 -13.44 -9.68 12.39
C ASP A 256 -12.19 -9.46 13.26
N ARG A 257 -11.37 -8.46 12.91
CA ARG A 257 -10.13 -8.09 13.60
C ARG A 257 -10.21 -6.75 14.34
N ASN A 258 -11.33 -6.04 14.21
CA ASN A 258 -11.53 -4.70 14.77
C ASN A 258 -10.45 -3.70 14.30
N ALA A 259 -10.14 -3.69 13.00
CA ALA A 259 -9.16 -2.78 12.42
C ALA A 259 -9.60 -2.23 11.05
N ILE A 260 -9.07 -1.07 10.65
CA ILE A 260 -9.17 -0.53 9.30
C ILE A 260 -7.81 -0.69 8.62
N GLU A 261 -7.80 -1.33 7.46
CA GLU A 261 -6.62 -1.55 6.63
C GLU A 261 -6.55 -0.49 5.52
N ILE A 262 -5.52 0.34 5.50
CA ILE A 262 -5.25 1.34 4.46
C ILE A 262 -4.35 0.69 3.39
N ARG A 263 -4.73 0.79 2.11
CA ARG A 263 -4.10 0.05 1.00
C ARG A 263 -3.58 0.91 -0.15
N LEU A 264 -3.65 2.23 0.00
CA LEU A 264 -3.22 3.17 -1.03
C LEU A 264 -1.74 3.54 -0.95
N VAL A 265 -0.98 2.91 -0.06
CA VAL A 265 0.45 3.21 0.10
C VAL A 265 1.26 2.32 -0.84
N ASP A 266 1.97 2.95 -1.77
CA ASP A 266 2.98 2.32 -2.62
C ASP A 266 4.18 1.92 -1.75
N ILE A 267 4.77 0.74 -2.00
CA ILE A 267 6.02 0.33 -1.33
C ILE A 267 7.18 1.23 -1.81
N GLN A 268 8.10 1.59 -0.91
CA GLN A 268 9.23 2.49 -1.17
C GLN A 268 10.52 1.72 -1.43
N GLU A 269 11.63 2.45 -1.62
CA GLU A 269 12.94 1.88 -1.90
C GLU A 269 13.55 1.10 -0.72
N CYS A 270 13.09 1.34 0.51
CA CYS A 270 13.57 0.67 1.71
C CYS A 270 12.61 0.85 2.91
N PRO A 271 12.69 -0.04 3.93
CA PRO A 271 11.89 0.06 5.15
C PRO A 271 12.00 1.39 5.90
N LYS A 272 13.13 2.08 5.80
CA LYS A 272 13.30 3.43 6.39
C LYS A 272 12.35 4.44 5.76
N ALA A 273 12.17 4.40 4.44
CA ALA A 273 11.22 5.25 3.73
C ALA A 273 9.77 4.79 3.99
N ASP A 274 9.51 3.47 3.91
CA ASP A 274 8.18 2.90 4.17
C ASP A 274 7.65 3.31 5.55
N MET A 275 8.47 3.10 6.60
CA MET A 275 8.05 3.39 7.96
C MET A 275 7.92 4.88 8.25
N ALA A 276 8.74 5.73 7.63
CA ALA A 276 8.59 7.17 7.75
C ALA A 276 7.23 7.64 7.21
N ILE A 277 6.81 7.13 6.04
CA ILE A 277 5.49 7.39 5.46
C ILE A 277 4.38 6.87 6.36
N CYS A 278 4.47 5.63 6.83
CA CYS A 278 3.48 5.05 7.74
C CYS A 278 3.32 5.89 9.02
N VAL A 279 4.43 6.31 9.64
CA VAL A 279 4.41 7.13 10.86
C VAL A 279 3.80 8.51 10.59
N LEU A 280 4.15 9.17 9.49
CA LEU A 280 3.53 10.45 9.13
C LEU A 280 2.02 10.30 8.94
N ILE A 281 1.56 9.30 8.17
CA ILE A 281 0.13 9.01 7.99
C ILE A 281 -0.56 8.80 9.34
N ILE A 282 0.03 7.98 10.22
CA ILE A 282 -0.52 7.68 11.54
C ILE A 282 -0.64 8.92 12.42
N GLU A 283 0.39 9.77 12.48
CA GLU A 283 0.35 10.99 13.29
C GLU A 283 -0.66 12.01 12.75
N VAL A 284 -0.84 12.10 11.43
CA VAL A 284 -1.90 12.91 10.82
C VAL A 284 -3.29 12.38 11.17
N LEU A 285 -3.48 11.06 11.14
CA LEU A 285 -4.75 10.44 11.54
C LEU A 285 -5.04 10.65 13.03
N LYS A 286 -4.04 10.55 13.91
CA LYS A 286 -4.19 10.91 15.33
C LYS A 286 -4.64 12.36 15.49
N HIS A 287 -4.05 13.28 14.71
CA HIS A 287 -4.42 14.69 14.76
C HIS A 287 -5.87 14.92 14.28
N LEU A 288 -6.28 14.30 13.16
CA LEU A 288 -7.65 14.37 12.64
C LEU A 288 -8.69 13.75 13.60
N VAL A 289 -8.40 12.58 14.19
CA VAL A 289 -9.30 11.89 15.12
C VAL A 289 -9.55 12.70 16.39
N ASN A 290 -8.58 13.52 16.81
CA ASN A 290 -8.68 14.38 17.98
C ASN A 290 -9.12 15.82 17.65
N ASP A 291 -9.78 16.01 16.50
CA ASP A 291 -10.29 17.31 16.01
C ASP A 291 -9.20 18.40 15.87
N GLY A 292 -7.94 18.03 15.72
CA GLY A 292 -6.81 18.97 15.72
C GLY A 292 -6.76 19.86 14.47
N PHE A 293 -7.18 19.35 13.31
CA PHE A 293 -7.30 20.16 12.08
C PHE A 293 -8.74 20.61 11.81
N THR A 294 -9.71 19.69 11.98
CA THR A 294 -11.11 19.91 11.64
C THR A 294 -12.00 18.99 12.45
N SER A 295 -13.24 19.42 12.71
CA SER A 295 -14.19 18.63 13.50
C SER A 295 -14.61 17.34 12.80
N LEU A 296 -14.91 16.29 13.57
CA LEU A 296 -15.51 15.06 13.07
C LEU A 296 -16.74 15.32 12.17
N SER A 297 -17.58 16.30 12.52
CA SER A 297 -18.74 16.66 11.70
C SER A 297 -18.33 17.06 10.28
N ASN A 298 -17.35 17.96 10.17
CA ASN A 298 -16.84 18.41 8.87
C ASN A 298 -16.18 17.25 8.10
N GLN A 299 -15.43 16.37 8.78
CA GLN A 299 -14.81 15.21 8.13
C GLN A 299 -15.86 14.28 7.50
N LYS A 300 -17.00 14.10 8.18
CA LYS A 300 -18.08 13.21 7.74
C LYS A 300 -18.86 13.75 6.54
N GLU A 301 -18.83 15.05 6.25
CA GLU A 301 -19.58 15.69 5.15
C GLU A 301 -19.05 15.31 3.76
N TRP A 302 -17.79 14.91 3.66
CA TRP A 302 -17.14 14.63 2.38
C TRP A 302 -17.61 13.31 1.77
N SER A 303 -18.21 13.40 0.58
CA SER A 303 -18.62 12.23 -0.19
C SER A 303 -17.41 11.49 -0.76
N ASN A 304 -17.56 10.18 -0.97
CA ASN A 304 -16.55 9.37 -1.67
C ASN A 304 -16.28 9.88 -3.08
N VAL A 305 -17.29 10.40 -3.78
CA VAL A 305 -17.15 10.98 -5.12
C VAL A 305 -16.30 12.26 -5.09
N SER A 306 -16.58 13.16 -4.16
CA SER A 306 -15.79 14.40 -4.00
C SER A 306 -14.33 14.10 -3.70
N LEU A 307 -14.07 13.15 -2.79
CA LEU A 307 -12.72 12.72 -2.44
C LEU A 307 -12.03 11.96 -3.60
N PHE A 308 -12.77 11.17 -4.37
CA PHE A 308 -12.23 10.51 -5.56
C PHE A 308 -11.82 11.52 -6.64
N ASN A 309 -12.56 12.61 -6.80
CA ASN A 309 -12.20 13.68 -7.74
C ASN A 309 -10.89 14.39 -7.36
N LEU A 310 -10.47 14.32 -6.09
CA LEU A 310 -9.14 14.74 -5.64
C LEU A 310 -8.11 13.63 -5.87
N LEU A 311 -8.42 12.39 -5.48
CA LEU A 311 -7.51 11.25 -5.60
C LEU A 311 -7.06 11.01 -7.05
N ASN A 312 -8.00 10.97 -7.99
CA ASN A 312 -7.75 10.56 -9.37
C ASN A 312 -6.70 11.41 -10.11
N PRO A 313 -6.74 12.76 -10.08
CA PRO A 313 -5.66 13.55 -10.66
C PRO A 313 -4.34 13.48 -9.86
N ILE A 314 -4.39 13.24 -8.55
CA ILE A 314 -3.19 13.06 -7.70
C ILE A 314 -2.47 11.75 -8.04
N ILE A 315 -3.18 10.66 -8.36
CA ILE A 315 -2.57 9.42 -8.89
C ILE A 315 -1.69 9.72 -10.11
N LYS A 316 -2.16 10.60 -11.00
CA LYS A 316 -1.44 10.99 -12.21
C LYS A 316 -0.25 11.91 -11.92
N SER A 317 -0.47 12.99 -11.19
CA SER A 317 0.51 14.08 -11.04
C SER A 317 1.34 13.99 -9.75
N GLY A 318 1.01 13.08 -8.83
CA GLY A 318 1.65 12.90 -7.55
C GLY A 318 1.69 14.20 -6.74
N GLU A 319 2.84 14.47 -6.15
CA GLU A 319 3.10 15.62 -5.29
C GLU A 319 2.95 16.98 -6.02
N ALA A 320 3.03 16.97 -7.35
CA ALA A 320 2.98 18.19 -8.17
C ALA A 320 1.55 18.65 -8.49
N TYR A 321 0.52 17.85 -8.20
CA TYR A 321 -0.86 18.27 -8.43
C TYR A 321 -1.22 19.49 -7.57
N ILE A 322 -1.87 20.49 -8.16
CA ILE A 322 -2.40 21.65 -7.44
C ILE A 322 -3.85 21.35 -7.06
N VAL A 323 -4.12 21.28 -5.75
CA VAL A 323 -5.48 21.20 -5.23
C VAL A 323 -6.05 22.61 -5.19
N SER A 324 -7.14 22.85 -5.93
CA SER A 324 -7.83 24.14 -5.98
C SER A 324 -9.10 24.20 -5.15
N ASP A 325 -9.57 23.06 -4.63
CA ASP A 325 -10.75 22.99 -3.75
C ASP A 325 -10.37 23.50 -2.36
N VAL A 326 -10.59 24.80 -2.13
CA VAL A 326 -10.25 25.45 -0.86
C VAL A 326 -11.05 24.86 0.30
N ASN A 327 -12.29 24.39 0.08
CA ASN A 327 -13.06 23.76 1.17
C ASN A 327 -12.40 22.47 1.67
N TYR A 328 -11.75 21.72 0.76
CA TYR A 328 -10.97 20.53 1.14
C TYR A 328 -9.71 20.93 1.92
N LEU A 329 -9.03 21.97 1.44
CA LEU A 329 -7.79 22.46 2.06
C LEU A 329 -8.02 23.07 3.44
N ASP A 330 -9.19 23.68 3.65
CA ASP A 330 -9.62 24.21 4.95
C ASP A 330 -9.69 23.11 6.02
N LEU A 331 -9.88 21.84 5.63
CA LEU A 331 -9.83 20.70 6.57
C LEU A 331 -8.46 20.54 7.23
N PHE A 332 -7.40 21.13 6.66
CA PHE A 332 -6.02 21.13 7.15
C PHE A 332 -5.54 22.54 7.50
N GLY A 333 -6.45 23.53 7.64
CA GLY A 333 -6.08 24.92 7.92
C GLY A 333 -5.41 25.66 6.76
N ILE A 334 -5.63 25.22 5.52
CA ILE A 334 -5.02 25.81 4.32
C ILE A 334 -6.08 26.56 3.50
N HIS A 335 -5.93 27.88 3.37
CA HIS A 335 -6.94 28.78 2.79
C HIS A 335 -6.65 29.21 1.35
N GLU A 336 -5.76 28.53 0.64
CA GLU A 336 -5.36 28.88 -0.72
C GLU A 336 -4.99 27.63 -1.52
N PRO A 337 -5.17 27.62 -2.87
CA PRO A 337 -4.73 26.51 -3.70
C PRO A 337 -3.25 26.19 -3.51
N LEU A 338 -2.94 24.90 -3.35
CA LEU A 338 -1.60 24.47 -2.98
C LEU A 338 -1.23 23.14 -3.65
N SER A 339 0.07 22.94 -3.92
CA SER A 339 0.54 21.64 -4.41
C SER A 339 0.41 20.58 -3.31
N VAL A 340 0.15 19.33 -3.69
CA VAL A 340 0.11 18.20 -2.73
C VAL A 340 1.41 18.10 -1.92
N GLN A 341 2.55 18.37 -2.54
CA GLN A 341 3.84 18.45 -1.85
C GLN A 341 3.82 19.48 -0.71
N ASN A 342 3.34 20.68 -0.97
CA ASN A 342 3.31 21.76 0.01
C ASN A 342 2.20 21.58 1.05
N ILE A 343 1.10 20.89 0.70
CA ILE A 343 0.08 20.45 1.66
C ILE A 343 0.73 19.50 2.67
N TRP A 344 1.43 18.46 2.20
CA TRP A 344 2.14 17.54 3.09
C TRP A 344 3.22 18.19 3.94
N LYS A 345 3.94 19.20 3.42
CA LYS A 345 4.90 19.98 4.22
C LYS A 345 4.23 20.71 5.38
N LYS A 346 3.12 21.42 5.12
CA LYS A 346 2.35 22.11 6.18
C LYS A 346 1.82 21.11 7.23
N ILE A 347 1.19 20.03 6.77
CA ILE A 347 0.68 18.97 7.65
C ILE A 347 1.81 18.36 8.49
N TYR A 348 2.97 18.10 7.88
CA TYR A 348 4.14 17.58 8.60
C TYR A 348 4.62 18.54 9.67
N GLU A 349 4.68 19.85 9.42
CA GLU A 349 5.07 20.84 10.44
C GLU A 349 4.18 20.74 11.70
N ASP A 350 2.87 20.55 11.51
CA ASP A 350 1.91 20.45 12.62
C ASP A 350 2.06 19.17 13.44
N VAL A 351 2.44 18.05 12.82
CA VAL A 351 2.54 16.75 13.50
C VAL A 351 3.98 16.32 13.83
N LYS A 352 5.00 16.99 13.29
CA LYS A 352 6.43 16.71 13.50
C LYS A 352 6.82 16.58 14.99
N PRO A 353 6.29 17.39 15.93
CA PRO A 353 6.59 17.23 17.35
C PRO A 353 6.24 15.86 17.94
N ASN A 354 5.32 15.12 17.32
CA ASN A 354 4.91 13.78 17.74
C ASN A 354 5.66 12.65 17.00
N ILE A 355 6.47 13.00 15.99
CA ILE A 355 7.24 12.04 15.21
C ILE A 355 8.64 11.91 15.82
N ASP A 356 9.09 10.67 16.02
CA ASP A 356 10.45 10.38 16.47
C ASP A 356 11.49 10.88 15.46
N ALA A 357 12.57 11.47 15.96
CA ALA A 357 13.62 12.05 15.14
C ALA A 357 14.29 11.04 14.19
N SER A 358 14.19 9.74 14.46
CA SER A 358 14.67 8.69 13.56
C SER A 358 14.06 8.75 12.15
N HIS A 359 12.86 9.34 12.02
CA HIS A 359 12.13 9.42 10.75
C HIS A 359 12.37 10.73 9.98
N TYR A 360 12.95 11.75 10.62
CA TYR A 360 13.05 13.10 10.02
C TYR A 360 13.85 13.12 8.73
N GLU A 361 15.00 12.44 8.67
CA GLU A 361 15.82 12.42 7.45
C GLU A 361 15.04 11.88 6.25
N ALA A 362 14.30 10.79 6.44
CA ALA A 362 13.52 10.17 5.38
C ALA A 362 12.36 11.08 4.94
N LEU A 363 11.62 11.64 5.91
CA LEU A 363 10.52 12.56 5.63
C LEU A 363 11.00 13.83 4.92
N ASP A 364 12.10 14.41 5.37
CA ASP A 364 12.65 15.63 4.79
C ASP A 364 13.09 15.39 3.34
N ILE A 365 13.66 14.21 3.01
CA ILE A 365 13.98 13.85 1.61
C ILE A 365 12.70 13.69 0.79
N ILE A 366 11.73 12.89 1.24
CA ILE A 366 10.49 12.62 0.51
C ILE A 366 9.73 13.93 0.23
N LEU A 367 9.58 14.77 1.26
CA LEU A 367 8.85 16.02 1.16
C LEU A 367 9.57 17.06 0.29
N ASN A 368 10.91 17.08 0.24
CA ASN A 368 11.66 18.08 -0.53
C ASN A 368 12.01 17.64 -1.94
N GLU A 369 12.34 16.37 -2.15
CA GLU A 369 12.79 15.85 -3.45
C GLU A 369 11.65 15.27 -4.30
N GLY A 370 10.51 15.01 -3.67
CA GLY A 370 9.30 14.46 -4.26
C GLY A 370 9.15 12.95 -4.01
N THR A 371 8.06 12.40 -4.54
CA THR A 371 7.76 10.96 -4.47
C THR A 371 8.90 10.11 -5.06
N LEU A 372 8.98 8.84 -4.68
CA LEU A 372 9.96 7.93 -5.27
C LEU A 372 9.81 7.85 -6.80
N SER A 373 8.58 7.92 -7.33
CA SER A 373 8.33 8.04 -8.76
C SER A 373 9.01 9.24 -9.41
N THR A 374 8.98 10.40 -8.75
CA THR A 374 9.69 11.59 -9.23
C THR A 374 11.20 11.40 -9.21
N ARG A 375 11.75 10.80 -8.14
CA ARG A 375 13.19 10.50 -8.06
C ARG A 375 13.62 9.48 -9.12
N ILE A 376 12.86 8.41 -9.34
CA ILE A 376 13.11 7.42 -10.41
C ILE A 376 13.09 8.10 -11.80
N LEU A 377 12.07 8.90 -12.10
CA LEU A 377 11.97 9.58 -13.39
C LEU A 377 13.10 10.60 -13.63
N LYS A 378 13.58 11.26 -12.57
CA LYS A 378 14.77 12.12 -12.64
C LYS A 378 16.02 11.31 -13.00
N ALA A 379 16.26 10.20 -12.32
CA ALA A 379 17.41 9.32 -12.57
C ALA A 379 17.38 8.69 -13.98
N ILE A 380 16.19 8.34 -14.47
CA ILE A 380 16.00 7.81 -15.83
C ILE A 380 16.40 8.84 -16.90
N ALA A 381 16.24 10.14 -16.62
CA ALA A 381 16.64 11.24 -17.50
C ALA A 381 16.16 11.08 -18.97
N ASN A 382 14.93 10.60 -19.16
CA ASN A 382 14.31 10.25 -20.45
C ASN A 382 14.97 9.11 -21.24
N ASN A 383 15.94 8.39 -20.66
CA ASN A 383 16.53 7.20 -21.25
C ASN A 383 15.84 5.93 -20.72
N PHE A 384 14.78 5.50 -21.39
CA PHE A 384 14.03 4.29 -21.04
C PHE A 384 14.60 3.01 -21.68
N SER A 385 15.89 2.97 -22.01
CA SER A 385 16.52 1.73 -22.45
C SER A 385 16.48 0.69 -21.32
N GLU A 386 16.34 -0.58 -21.68
CA GLU A 386 16.28 -1.68 -20.72
C GLU A 386 17.51 -1.70 -19.79
N ASP A 387 18.70 -1.41 -20.32
CA ASP A 387 19.94 -1.36 -19.55
C ASP A 387 19.97 -0.21 -18.52
N ASN A 388 19.44 0.96 -18.87
CA ASN A 388 19.36 2.09 -17.94
C ASN A 388 18.34 1.82 -16.84
N ILE A 389 17.18 1.27 -17.21
CA ILE A 389 16.15 0.86 -16.23
C ILE A 389 16.73 -0.18 -15.27
N LYS A 390 17.43 -1.21 -15.77
CA LYS A 390 18.09 -2.21 -14.93
C LYS A 390 19.08 -1.58 -13.96
N THR A 391 19.92 -0.66 -14.45
CA THR A 391 20.90 0.04 -13.60
C THR A 391 20.22 0.71 -12.41
N ILE A 392 19.19 1.53 -12.68
CA ILE A 392 18.46 2.27 -11.65
C ILE A 392 17.72 1.34 -10.69
N TYR A 393 17.10 0.27 -11.20
CA TYR A 393 16.37 -0.67 -10.35
C TYR A 393 17.28 -1.62 -9.56
N PHE A 394 18.50 -1.89 -10.02
CA PHE A 394 19.52 -2.53 -9.20
C PHE A 394 20.03 -1.60 -8.09
N ASP A 395 20.15 -0.30 -8.36
CA ASP A 395 20.47 0.68 -7.30
C ASP A 395 19.35 0.76 -6.25
N LEU A 396 18.08 0.66 -6.66
CA LEU A 396 16.94 0.53 -5.75
C LEU A 396 16.98 -0.77 -4.95
N ALA A 397 17.29 -1.91 -5.58
CA ALA A 397 17.49 -3.17 -4.87
C ALA A 397 18.62 -3.08 -3.83
N ASN A 398 19.69 -2.33 -4.15
CA ASN A 398 20.76 -2.04 -3.20
C ASN A 398 20.27 -1.14 -2.05
N CYS A 399 19.46 -0.11 -2.32
CA CYS A 399 18.81 0.71 -1.29
C CYS A 399 17.98 -0.15 -0.31
N LEU A 400 17.24 -1.13 -0.85
CA LEU A 400 16.48 -2.09 -0.05
C LEU A 400 17.40 -2.94 0.83
N GLN A 401 18.51 -3.44 0.28
CA GLN A 401 19.50 -4.24 0.99
C GLN A 401 20.21 -3.47 2.12
N THR A 402 20.49 -2.18 1.92
CA THR A 402 21.26 -1.35 2.86
C THR A 402 20.39 -0.47 3.77
N ASN A 403 19.07 -0.48 3.57
CA ASN A 403 18.10 0.39 4.24
C ASN A 403 18.39 1.89 4.07
N SER A 404 18.81 2.28 2.86
CA SER A 404 19.13 3.68 2.52
C SER A 404 18.12 4.28 1.56
N LEU A 405 17.89 5.59 1.64
CA LEU A 405 17.04 6.29 0.68
C LEU A 405 17.72 6.41 -0.68
N PHE A 406 16.93 6.32 -1.74
CA PHE A 406 17.37 6.50 -3.12
C PHE A 406 17.62 7.99 -3.41
N ARG A 407 18.71 8.32 -4.08
CA ARG A 407 19.03 9.72 -4.45
C ARG A 407 19.26 9.76 -5.96
N ALA A 408 18.51 10.64 -6.63
CA ALA A 408 18.46 10.75 -8.09
C ALA A 408 19.47 11.76 -8.65
#